data_AF-A0A7N5ZZA9-F1
#
_entry.id   AF-A0A7N5ZZA9-F1
#
_cell.length_a   1.000
_cell.length_b   1.000
_cell.length_c   1.000
_cell.angle_alpha   90.00
_cell.angle_beta   90.00
_cell.angle_gamma   90.00
#
_symmetry.space_group_name_H-M   'P 1'
#
loop_
_entity.id
_entity.type
_entity.pdbx_description
1 polymer ?
#
loop_
_entity_poly.entity_id
_entity_poly.type
_entity_poly.pdbx_seq_one_letter_code
_entity_poly.pdbx_strand_id
1 'polypeptide(L)'
;MLDFAIFAVTFVIILVVAVLYLYPVSHCNACSSHITVPSHIMAFCSLRDGNLQDIVDRGSLHEFLVGLHQEFGSVASFWFGGRPVVSLGSVNQLRQHINPNHTTDSFETILKSLLGYQSGMGGGTNESVIRKKVYESAINNMLKNNFSVMLKVVEELVGKWKSFPETQHTPLGAHLLGLAMKTVTQLALGERFRDDVAVISFRKNHDAIWSEIGKGYLDGSLEKSSSRKAHYEKALSEMESVLLSVAKERKPQRTQTVFIDTLLQSSLTERQIVEDCMVFTLAGCVITANLCIWALHFLSTSEEVQDKLYQEMEDVLGSEPVSLDKIPQLKYCQQVLNETVRTAKLTPVAARLQELEGKVDQHVIPKETLVIYALGVVLQDSDTWSIPYRFDPDRFEEESAKKSFCLLGFSGSQTCPELRFAYTVATVLLSTLVRQLKLHKLEGQVMEVRSELVSTPKDETWITVSRRH
;
A
#
# COMPACT_ATOMS: atom_id res chain seq x y z
N MET A 1 34.61 -35.76 40.41
CA MET A 1 34.59 -34.91 39.19
C MET A 1 33.18 -34.63 38.67
N LEU A 2 32.23 -35.56 38.83
CA LEU A 2 30.83 -35.34 38.43
C LEU A 2 30.11 -34.28 39.31
N ASP A 3 30.38 -34.26 40.61
CA ASP A 3 29.71 -33.33 41.55
C ASP A 3 30.12 -31.86 41.36
N PHE A 4 31.35 -31.60 40.90
CA PHE A 4 31.82 -30.26 40.56
C PHE A 4 31.21 -29.76 39.24
N ALA A 5 30.98 -30.65 38.28
CA ALA A 5 30.33 -30.33 37.02
C ALA A 5 28.83 -30.01 37.22
N ILE A 6 28.15 -30.76 38.09
CA ILE A 6 26.76 -30.49 38.45
C ILE A 6 26.65 -29.14 39.17
N PHE A 7 27.52 -28.86 40.16
CA PHE A 7 27.52 -27.57 40.85
C PHE A 7 27.79 -26.39 39.91
N ALA A 8 28.74 -26.51 38.98
CA ALA A 8 29.04 -25.46 38.01
C ALA A 8 27.88 -25.20 37.04
N VAL A 9 27.21 -26.25 36.56
CA VAL A 9 26.06 -26.11 35.64
C VAL A 9 24.84 -25.53 36.37
N THR A 10 24.55 -25.99 37.59
CA THR A 10 23.44 -25.43 38.39
C THR A 10 23.70 -23.98 38.78
N PHE A 11 24.94 -23.62 39.13
CA PHE A 11 25.31 -22.24 39.44
C PHE A 11 25.19 -21.32 38.22
N VAL A 12 25.64 -21.75 37.03
CA VAL A 12 25.50 -20.96 35.79
C VAL A 12 24.02 -20.78 35.41
N ILE A 13 23.19 -21.81 35.54
CA ILE A 13 21.75 -21.70 35.25
C ILE A 13 21.07 -20.75 36.24
N ILE A 14 21.37 -20.85 37.54
CA ILE A 14 20.84 -19.93 38.54
C ILE A 14 21.31 -18.50 38.29
N LEU A 15 22.56 -18.29 37.86
CA LEU A 15 23.12 -16.97 37.58
C LEU A 15 22.53 -16.37 36.28
N VAL A 16 22.27 -17.20 35.26
CA VAL A 16 21.55 -16.78 34.04
C VAL A 16 20.09 -16.45 34.34
N VAL A 17 19.39 -17.26 35.15
CA VAL A 17 18.02 -16.98 35.59
C VAL A 17 17.98 -15.74 36.48
N ALA A 18 18.94 -15.56 37.39
CA ALA A 18 19.07 -14.37 38.22
C ALA A 18 19.43 -13.12 37.39
N VAL A 19 20.24 -13.23 36.35
CA VAL A 19 20.47 -12.12 35.40
C VAL A 19 19.22 -11.86 34.56
N LEU A 20 18.45 -12.86 34.15
CA LEU A 20 17.20 -12.63 33.42
C LEU A 20 16.06 -12.10 34.32
N TYR A 21 16.11 -12.34 35.62
CA TYR A 21 15.06 -11.97 36.59
C TYR A 21 15.40 -10.72 37.43
N LEU A 22 16.67 -10.47 37.74
CA LEU A 22 17.17 -9.32 38.52
C LEU A 22 17.81 -8.23 37.66
N TYR A 23 18.08 -8.50 36.38
CA TYR A 23 18.39 -7.44 35.41
C TYR A 23 17.05 -7.04 34.79
N PRO A 24 16.37 -6.00 35.30
CA PRO A 24 15.25 -5.44 34.58
C PRO A 24 15.76 -5.07 33.19
N VAL A 25 14.89 -5.18 32.20
CA VAL A 25 15.12 -4.72 30.84
C VAL A 25 15.33 -3.20 30.88
N SER A 26 16.55 -2.78 31.23
CA SER A 26 16.97 -1.38 31.39
C SER A 26 16.93 -0.61 30.06
N HIS A 27 16.73 -1.30 28.95
CA HIS A 27 16.52 -0.69 27.64
C HIS A 27 15.06 -0.34 27.32
N CYS A 28 14.07 -0.82 28.11
CA CYS A 28 12.67 -0.40 27.92
C CYS A 28 12.33 0.89 28.67
N ASN A 29 12.88 1.09 29.89
CA ASN A 29 12.67 2.33 30.62
C ASN A 29 13.44 3.52 30.02
N ALA A 30 14.60 3.28 29.39
CA ALA A 30 15.42 4.33 28.79
C ALA A 30 14.76 5.04 27.59
N CYS A 31 13.92 4.37 26.80
CA CYS A 31 13.14 5.04 25.74
C CYS A 31 11.86 5.70 26.28
N SER A 32 11.25 5.14 27.34
CA SER A 32 10.02 5.68 27.92
C SER A 32 10.22 7.00 28.68
N SER A 33 11.40 7.23 29.27
CA SER A 33 11.67 8.46 30.05
C SER A 33 11.82 9.73 29.20
N HIS A 34 11.82 9.61 27.87
CA HIS A 34 12.03 10.73 26.94
C HIS A 34 10.89 10.98 25.96
N ILE A 35 9.92 10.05 25.82
CA ILE A 35 8.71 10.28 25.02
C ILE A 35 7.68 10.98 25.91
N THR A 36 7.38 12.24 25.60
CA THR A 36 6.43 13.05 26.39
C THR A 36 4.99 12.98 25.85
N VAL A 37 4.74 12.14 24.83
CA VAL A 37 3.46 12.03 24.10
C VAL A 37 2.40 11.28 24.96
N PRO A 38 1.13 11.72 24.98
CA PRO A 38 0.05 10.98 25.63
C PRO A 38 -0.03 9.52 25.13
N SER A 39 -0.25 8.57 26.03
CA SER A 39 -0.17 7.14 25.70
C SER A 39 -1.44 6.39 26.09
N HIS A 40 -1.88 5.48 25.21
CA HIS A 40 -2.97 4.56 25.54
C HIS A 40 -2.49 3.55 26.58
N ILE A 41 -3.14 3.55 27.75
CA ILE A 41 -2.74 2.73 28.90
C ILE A 41 -3.13 1.27 28.66
N MET A 42 -2.21 0.35 28.92
CA MET A 42 -2.38 -1.09 28.80
C MET A 42 -3.46 -1.62 29.74
N ALA A 43 -4.67 -1.85 29.23
CA ALA A 43 -5.68 -2.61 29.94
C ALA A 43 -5.42 -4.12 29.71
N PHE A 44 -4.64 -4.74 30.59
CA PHE A 44 -4.49 -6.21 30.65
C PHE A 44 -3.89 -6.89 29.40
N CYS A 45 -2.59 -6.71 29.12
CA CYS A 45 -1.83 -7.61 28.23
C CYS A 45 -0.34 -7.68 28.59
N SER A 46 0.34 -8.76 28.19
CA SER A 46 1.74 -9.02 28.55
C SER A 46 2.69 -7.97 27.95
N LEU A 47 3.79 -7.63 28.65
CA LEU A 47 4.84 -6.69 28.20
C LEU A 47 5.39 -6.99 26.79
N ARG A 48 5.20 -8.22 26.29
CA ARG A 48 5.70 -8.68 24.99
C ARG A 48 4.82 -8.23 23.82
N ASP A 49 3.52 -8.11 24.03
CA ASP A 49 2.54 -7.96 22.96
C ASP A 49 2.09 -6.49 22.77
N GLY A 50 2.35 -5.61 23.75
CA GLY A 50 1.96 -4.20 23.66
C GLY A 50 0.44 -4.05 23.54
N ASN A 51 -0.01 -3.18 22.64
CA ASN A 51 -1.43 -2.96 22.29
C ASN A 51 -1.90 -3.86 21.13
N LEU A 52 -1.20 -4.97 20.84
CA LEU A 52 -1.59 -5.86 19.74
C LEU A 52 -3.01 -6.40 19.91
N GLN A 53 -3.41 -6.78 21.13
CA GLN A 53 -4.77 -7.26 21.39
C GLN A 53 -5.81 -6.15 21.18
N ASP A 54 -5.53 -4.92 21.60
CA ASP A 54 -6.43 -3.78 21.37
C ASP A 54 -6.63 -3.51 19.87
N ILE A 55 -5.57 -3.66 19.07
CA ILE A 55 -5.63 -3.55 17.60
C ILE A 55 -6.52 -4.65 17.01
N VAL A 56 -6.38 -5.89 17.49
CA VAL A 56 -7.19 -7.03 17.05
C VAL A 56 -8.66 -6.86 17.42
N ASP A 57 -8.94 -6.40 18.65
CA ASP A 57 -10.30 -6.21 19.15
C ASP A 57 -11.03 -5.08 18.41
N ARG A 58 -10.29 -4.06 17.94
CA ARG A 58 -10.79 -3.01 17.05
C ARG A 58 -10.96 -3.46 15.60
N GLY A 59 -10.43 -4.64 15.24
CA GLY A 59 -10.54 -5.25 13.92
C GLY A 59 -9.44 -4.86 12.93
N SER A 60 -8.76 -3.73 13.11
CA SER A 60 -7.58 -3.34 12.33
C SER A 60 -6.74 -2.25 13.00
N LEU A 61 -5.50 -2.06 12.53
CA LEU A 61 -4.66 -0.94 12.95
C LEU A 61 -5.32 0.41 12.62
N HIS A 62 -6.01 0.54 11.50
CA HIS A 62 -6.69 1.78 11.15
C HIS A 62 -7.79 2.13 12.15
N GLU A 63 -8.67 1.17 12.48
CA GLU A 63 -9.78 1.38 13.43
C GLU A 63 -9.28 1.66 14.85
N PHE A 64 -8.17 1.02 15.25
CA PHE A 64 -7.48 1.34 16.49
C PHE A 64 -6.98 2.79 16.49
N LEU A 65 -6.32 3.24 15.41
CA LEU A 65 -5.82 4.61 15.29
C LEU A 65 -6.94 5.66 15.27
N VAL A 66 -8.10 5.35 14.69
CA VAL A 66 -9.28 6.21 14.75
C VAL A 66 -9.70 6.43 16.20
N GLY A 67 -9.86 5.36 16.98
CA GLY A 67 -10.19 5.44 18.41
C GLY A 67 -9.10 6.17 19.22
N LEU A 68 -7.83 5.88 18.95
CA LEU A 68 -6.69 6.49 19.62
C LEU A 68 -6.67 8.02 19.43
N HIS A 69 -6.88 8.50 18.21
CA HIS A 69 -6.87 9.93 17.92
C HIS A 69 -8.16 10.65 18.36
N GLN A 70 -9.28 9.94 18.50
CA GLN A 70 -10.48 10.47 19.16
C GLN A 70 -10.25 10.70 20.66
N GLU A 71 -9.48 9.83 21.32
CA GLU A 71 -9.23 9.90 22.76
C GLU A 71 -8.11 10.89 23.12
N PHE A 72 -6.99 10.86 22.40
CA PHE A 72 -5.76 11.59 22.77
C PHE A 72 -5.46 12.80 21.87
N GLY A 73 -6.26 13.05 20.84
CA GLY A 73 -6.05 14.15 19.90
C GLY A 73 -5.01 13.83 18.82
N SER A 74 -4.37 14.86 18.25
CA SER A 74 -3.58 14.73 17.02
C SER A 74 -2.19 14.11 17.17
N VAL A 75 -1.67 13.99 18.40
CA VAL A 75 -0.43 13.28 18.72
C VAL A 75 -0.72 12.28 19.83
N ALA A 76 -0.52 10.99 19.55
CA ALA A 76 -0.75 9.92 20.50
C ALA A 76 0.39 8.92 20.45
N SER A 77 0.49 8.05 21.45
CA SER A 77 1.47 6.97 21.48
C SER A 77 0.83 5.67 21.96
N PHE A 78 1.41 4.56 21.53
CA PHE A 78 1.02 3.22 21.92
C PHE A 78 2.21 2.27 21.76
N TRP A 79 2.06 1.03 22.20
CA TRP A 79 3.06 -0.01 22.10
C TRP A 79 2.71 -1.01 21.01
N PHE A 80 3.63 -1.26 20.09
CA PHE A 80 3.48 -2.33 19.10
C PHE A 80 4.49 -3.43 19.42
N GLY A 81 4.02 -4.50 20.07
CA GLY A 81 4.90 -5.41 20.79
C GLY A 81 5.68 -4.66 21.87
N GLY A 82 6.98 -4.94 22.00
CA GLY A 82 7.88 -4.25 22.93
C GLY A 82 8.45 -2.90 22.44
N ARG A 83 7.94 -2.32 21.34
CA ARG A 83 8.45 -1.08 20.77
C ARG A 83 7.47 0.09 20.97
N PRO A 84 7.93 1.25 21.47
CA PRO A 84 7.10 2.44 21.52
C PRO A 84 6.85 2.98 20.11
N VAL A 85 5.61 3.39 19.86
CA VAL A 85 5.16 3.98 18.60
C VAL A 85 4.51 5.32 18.89
N VAL A 86 4.90 6.35 18.14
CA VAL A 86 4.21 7.65 18.12
C VAL A 86 3.31 7.68 16.89
N SER A 87 2.05 8.07 17.06
CA SER A 87 1.12 8.27 15.95
C SER A 87 0.72 9.74 15.80
N LEU A 88 0.71 10.20 14.54
CA LEU A 88 0.36 11.56 14.16
C LEU A 88 -0.92 11.52 13.30
N GLY A 89 -1.94 12.27 13.73
CA GLY A 89 -3.31 12.21 13.21
C GLY A 89 -3.82 13.50 12.56
N SER A 90 -2.96 14.49 12.29
CA SER A 90 -3.35 15.71 11.57
C SER A 90 -2.27 16.17 10.57
N VAL A 91 -2.69 16.91 9.54
CA VAL A 91 -1.78 17.53 8.55
C VAL A 91 -0.74 18.44 9.22
N ASN A 92 -1.12 19.17 10.27
CA ASN A 92 -0.23 20.12 10.93
C ASN A 92 0.91 19.42 11.67
N GLN A 93 0.61 18.35 12.41
CA GLN A 93 1.62 17.57 13.11
C GLN A 93 2.51 16.79 12.13
N LEU A 94 1.94 16.24 11.05
CA LEU A 94 2.72 15.61 9.98
C LEU A 94 3.70 16.59 9.32
N ARG A 95 3.30 17.86 9.14
CA ARG A 95 4.16 18.92 8.58
C ARG A 95 5.31 19.30 9.53
N GLN A 96 5.07 19.29 10.83
CA GLN A 96 6.09 19.58 11.85
C GLN A 96 7.09 18.45 12.00
N HIS A 97 6.69 17.21 11.69
CA HIS A 97 7.55 16.05 11.83
C HIS A 97 8.72 16.09 10.85
N ILE A 98 9.87 16.51 11.35
CA ILE A 98 11.14 16.54 10.61
C ILE A 98 11.78 15.16 10.71
N ASN A 99 11.79 14.43 9.58
CA ASN A 99 12.65 13.27 9.39
C ASN A 99 13.60 13.57 8.22
N PRO A 100 14.89 13.83 8.48
CA PRO A 100 15.83 14.34 7.48
C PRO A 100 16.13 13.37 6.33
N ASN A 101 15.69 12.10 6.42
CA ASN A 101 15.79 11.13 5.34
C ASN A 101 14.41 10.84 4.72
N HIS A 102 14.17 11.38 3.52
CA HIS A 102 13.01 11.08 2.67
C HIS A 102 13.19 9.80 1.82
N THR A 103 14.17 8.97 2.18
CA THR A 103 14.74 7.95 1.28
C THR A 103 14.05 6.61 1.39
N THR A 104 13.43 6.28 2.52
CA THR A 104 12.67 5.05 2.73
C THR A 104 11.18 5.28 2.54
N ASP A 105 10.61 4.62 1.52
CA ASP A 105 9.17 4.50 1.40
C ASP A 105 8.63 3.69 2.59
N SER A 106 7.60 4.24 3.22
CA SER A 106 7.01 3.77 4.48
C SER A 106 6.30 2.45 4.27
N PHE A 107 5.57 2.41 3.15
CA PHE A 107 4.78 1.28 2.76
C PHE A 107 5.70 0.14 2.32
N GLU A 108 6.72 0.46 1.52
CA GLU A 108 7.76 -0.50 1.12
C GLU A 108 8.47 -1.11 2.34
N THR A 109 8.85 -0.29 3.32
CA THR A 109 9.57 -0.75 4.52
C THR A 109 8.72 -1.73 5.34
N ILE A 110 7.44 -1.41 5.56
CA ILE A 110 6.49 -2.30 6.24
C ILE A 110 6.37 -3.61 5.45
N LEU A 111 6.13 -3.51 4.14
CA LEU A 111 5.92 -4.68 3.29
C LEU A 111 7.16 -5.59 3.24
N LYS A 112 8.37 -5.03 3.06
CA LYS A 112 9.62 -5.80 3.08
C LYS A 112 9.82 -6.52 4.41
N SER A 113 9.49 -5.88 5.53
CA SER A 113 9.56 -6.53 6.84
C SER A 113 8.59 -7.71 6.96
N LEU A 114 7.36 -7.58 6.43
CA LEU A 114 6.34 -8.66 6.45
C LEU A 114 6.72 -9.83 5.52
N LEU A 115 7.45 -9.54 4.44
CA LEU A 115 8.01 -10.54 3.55
C LEU A 115 9.28 -11.21 4.11
N GLY A 116 9.77 -10.80 5.27
CA GLY A 116 11.01 -11.32 5.87
C GLY A 116 12.29 -10.79 5.22
N TYR A 117 12.19 -9.75 4.38
CA TYR A 117 13.34 -9.08 3.79
C TYR A 117 13.95 -8.11 4.79
N GLN A 118 15.29 -8.03 4.84
CA GLN A 118 15.95 -7.07 5.70
C GLN A 118 15.78 -5.66 5.11
N SER A 119 15.13 -4.79 5.87
CA SER A 119 14.94 -3.38 5.53
C SER A 119 16.28 -2.63 5.61
N GLY A 120 17.09 -2.67 4.55
CA GLY A 120 18.15 -1.69 4.24
C GLY A 120 19.21 -1.34 5.30
N MET A 121 19.22 -1.96 6.50
CA MET A 121 20.12 -1.59 7.60
C MET A 121 21.59 -1.90 7.33
N GLY A 122 21.91 -2.55 6.21
CA GLY A 122 23.28 -2.86 5.79
C GLY A 122 23.89 -1.88 4.78
N GLY A 123 23.10 -0.99 4.16
CA GLY A 123 23.57 -0.06 3.13
C GLY A 123 23.63 1.38 3.66
N GLY A 124 24.70 2.12 3.33
CA GLY A 124 24.77 3.54 3.68
C GLY A 124 23.60 4.34 3.08
N THR A 125 23.27 5.50 3.66
CA THR A 125 22.17 6.38 3.17
C THR A 125 22.22 6.62 1.66
N ASN A 126 23.42 6.76 1.08
CA ASN A 126 23.63 6.91 -0.35
C ASN A 126 23.15 5.71 -1.18
N GLU A 127 23.33 4.47 -0.71
CA GLU A 127 22.89 3.27 -1.42
C GLU A 127 21.36 3.19 -1.48
N SER A 128 20.68 3.52 -0.37
CA SER A 128 19.22 3.57 -0.32
C SER A 128 18.62 4.58 -1.30
N VAL A 129 19.25 5.77 -1.42
CA VAL A 129 18.85 6.81 -2.38
C VAL A 129 19.02 6.32 -3.82
N ILE A 130 20.14 5.65 -4.11
CA ILE A 130 20.41 5.12 -5.45
C ILE A 130 19.39 4.03 -5.79
N ARG A 131 19.14 3.07 -4.89
CA ARG A 131 18.15 1.99 -5.11
C ARG A 131 16.75 2.56 -5.35
N LYS A 132 16.30 3.53 -4.54
CA LYS A 132 15.02 4.22 -4.75
C LYS A 132 14.92 4.89 -6.11
N LYS A 133 15.97 5.61 -6.54
CA LYS A 133 16.01 6.24 -7.88
C LYS A 133 15.96 5.21 -9.01
N VAL A 134 16.66 4.09 -8.87
CA VAL A 134 16.62 2.98 -9.84
C VAL A 134 15.22 2.39 -9.91
N TYR A 135 14.57 2.16 -8.77
CA TYR A 135 13.20 1.66 -8.66
C TYR A 135 12.18 2.59 -9.34
N GLU A 136 12.22 3.89 -9.01
CA GLU A 136 11.34 4.90 -9.62
C GLU A 136 11.59 5.04 -11.13
N SER A 137 12.86 4.99 -11.56
CA SER A 137 13.24 5.00 -12.97
C SER A 137 12.70 3.77 -13.70
N ALA A 138 12.75 2.60 -13.08
CA ALA A 138 12.23 1.36 -13.65
C ALA A 138 10.71 1.44 -13.89
N ILE A 139 9.95 2.00 -12.95
CA ILE A 139 8.50 2.24 -13.12
C ILE A 139 8.25 3.26 -14.24
N ASN A 140 8.97 4.38 -14.26
CA ASN A 140 8.79 5.41 -15.28
C ASN A 140 9.11 4.90 -16.69
N ASN A 141 10.23 4.18 -16.84
CA ASN A 141 10.66 3.60 -18.12
C ASN A 141 9.67 2.54 -18.60
N MET A 142 9.20 1.68 -17.69
CA MET A 142 8.18 0.70 -18.00
C MET A 142 6.90 1.36 -18.52
N LEU A 143 6.36 2.35 -17.81
CA LEU A 143 5.15 3.06 -18.23
C LEU A 143 5.33 3.69 -19.61
N LYS A 144 6.47 4.36 -19.83
CA LYS A 144 6.80 5.01 -21.10
C LYS A 144 6.88 4.03 -22.27
N ASN A 145 7.53 2.89 -22.08
CA ASN A 145 7.83 1.95 -23.17
C ASN A 145 6.71 0.94 -23.44
N ASN A 146 5.78 0.75 -22.50
CA ASN A 146 4.76 -0.31 -22.56
C ASN A 146 3.33 0.22 -22.43
N PHE A 147 3.11 1.52 -22.63
CA PHE A 147 1.78 2.12 -22.55
C PHE A 147 0.76 1.47 -23.48
N SER A 148 1.16 1.10 -24.70
CA SER A 148 0.30 0.40 -25.66
C SER A 148 -0.16 -0.97 -25.17
N VAL A 149 0.68 -1.67 -24.40
CA VAL A 149 0.32 -2.94 -23.76
C VAL A 149 -0.75 -2.71 -22.70
N MET A 150 -0.57 -1.68 -21.85
CA MET A 150 -1.55 -1.30 -20.83
C MET A 150 -2.90 -0.93 -21.47
N LEU A 151 -2.89 -0.08 -22.50
CA LEU A 151 -4.09 0.32 -23.23
C LEU A 151 -4.82 -0.89 -23.80
N LYS A 152 -4.10 -1.81 -24.45
CA LYS A 152 -4.68 -3.04 -25.01
C LYS A 152 -5.36 -3.91 -23.95
N VAL A 153 -4.74 -4.13 -22.80
CA VAL A 153 -5.33 -4.94 -21.71
C VAL A 153 -6.62 -4.29 -21.19
N VAL A 154 -6.64 -2.96 -21.08
CA VAL A 154 -7.85 -2.21 -20.70
C VAL A 154 -8.95 -2.33 -21.78
N GLU A 155 -8.60 -2.17 -23.06
CA GLU A 155 -9.54 -2.30 -24.17
C GLU A 155 -10.16 -3.70 -24.24
N GLU A 156 -9.38 -4.75 -23.99
CA GLU A 156 -9.88 -6.13 -23.89
C GLU A 156 -10.92 -6.28 -22.78
N LEU A 157 -10.68 -5.70 -21.60
CA LEU A 157 -11.63 -5.72 -20.49
C LEU A 157 -12.92 -4.95 -20.82
N VAL A 158 -12.78 -3.70 -21.30
CA VAL A 158 -13.93 -2.84 -21.62
C VAL A 158 -14.73 -3.44 -22.79
N GLY A 159 -14.06 -4.02 -23.79
CA GLY A 159 -14.69 -4.74 -24.89
C GLY A 159 -15.51 -5.95 -24.41
N LYS A 160 -15.00 -6.68 -23.40
CA LYS A 160 -15.75 -7.76 -22.76
C LYS A 160 -16.98 -7.24 -22.02
N TRP A 161 -16.88 -6.12 -21.31
CA TRP A 161 -18.03 -5.54 -20.60
C TRP A 161 -19.09 -5.01 -21.55
N LYS A 162 -18.68 -4.45 -22.69
CA LYS A 162 -19.57 -3.96 -23.75
C LYS A 162 -20.41 -5.07 -24.42
N SER A 163 -19.96 -6.32 -24.34
CA SER A 163 -20.70 -7.48 -24.86
C SER A 163 -21.66 -8.09 -23.84
N PHE A 164 -21.61 -7.68 -22.57
CA PHE A 164 -22.55 -8.15 -21.56
C PHE A 164 -23.96 -7.59 -21.80
N PRO A 165 -25.02 -8.36 -21.49
CA PRO A 165 -26.36 -7.83 -21.37
C PRO A 165 -26.42 -6.75 -20.28
N GLU A 166 -27.24 -5.70 -20.47
CA GLU A 166 -27.36 -4.59 -19.50
C GLU A 166 -27.88 -5.06 -18.12
N THR A 167 -28.59 -6.18 -18.08
CA THR A 167 -29.07 -6.81 -16.84
C THR A 167 -27.99 -7.60 -16.10
N GLN A 168 -26.81 -7.80 -16.70
CA GLN A 168 -25.75 -8.60 -16.09
C GLN A 168 -25.04 -7.81 -14.99
N HIS A 169 -25.02 -8.37 -13.78
CA HIS A 169 -24.20 -7.85 -12.69
C HIS A 169 -22.73 -8.16 -12.97
N THR A 170 -21.90 -7.13 -12.92
CA THR A 170 -20.48 -7.20 -13.19
C THR A 170 -19.69 -7.15 -11.87
N PRO A 171 -18.91 -8.19 -11.53
CA PRO A 171 -18.10 -8.21 -10.31
C PRO A 171 -16.84 -7.36 -10.49
N LEU A 172 -16.78 -6.22 -9.81
CA LEU A 172 -15.66 -5.28 -9.91
C LEU A 172 -14.37 -5.90 -9.37
N GLY A 173 -14.40 -6.51 -8.19
CA GLY A 173 -13.25 -7.09 -7.53
C GLY A 173 -12.57 -8.15 -8.39
N ALA A 174 -13.31 -9.16 -8.82
CA ALA A 174 -12.79 -10.22 -9.68
C ALA A 174 -12.18 -9.70 -10.99
N HIS A 175 -12.87 -8.78 -11.67
CA HIS A 175 -12.43 -8.28 -12.98
C HIS A 175 -11.25 -7.30 -12.87
N LEU A 176 -11.28 -6.38 -11.90
CA LEU A 176 -10.25 -5.35 -11.75
C LEU A 176 -8.99 -5.88 -11.08
N LEU A 177 -9.10 -6.92 -10.24
CA LEU A 177 -7.94 -7.68 -9.80
C LEU A 177 -7.29 -8.44 -10.97
N GLY A 178 -8.11 -9.03 -11.85
CA GLY A 178 -7.60 -9.66 -13.09
C GLY A 178 -6.87 -8.67 -14.00
N LEU A 179 -7.45 -7.47 -14.19
CA LEU A 179 -6.82 -6.36 -14.92
C LEU A 179 -5.47 -5.98 -14.29
N ALA A 180 -5.46 -5.71 -12.98
CA ALA A 180 -4.25 -5.30 -12.27
C ALA A 180 -3.16 -6.37 -12.35
N MET A 181 -3.51 -7.65 -12.11
CA MET A 181 -2.58 -8.78 -12.22
C MET A 181 -1.98 -8.86 -13.62
N LYS A 182 -2.81 -8.81 -14.67
CA LYS A 182 -2.34 -8.93 -16.05
C LYS A 182 -1.46 -7.74 -16.46
N THR A 183 -1.86 -6.51 -16.12
CA THR A 183 -1.09 -5.31 -16.44
C THR A 183 0.22 -5.26 -15.67
N VAL A 184 0.20 -5.43 -14.34
CA VAL A 184 1.40 -5.37 -13.50
C VAL A 184 2.39 -6.46 -13.89
N THR A 185 1.96 -7.72 -14.05
CA THR A 185 2.90 -8.80 -14.37
C THR A 185 3.49 -8.67 -15.78
N GLN A 186 2.71 -8.25 -16.79
CA GLN A 186 3.27 -8.01 -18.13
C GLN A 186 4.26 -6.85 -18.15
N LEU A 187 3.93 -5.74 -17.50
CA LEU A 187 4.79 -4.57 -17.47
C LEU A 187 5.98 -4.75 -16.52
N ALA A 188 5.90 -5.61 -15.52
CA ALA A 188 7.00 -5.90 -14.61
C ALA A 188 7.94 -6.99 -15.11
N LEU A 189 7.37 -8.08 -15.62
CA LEU A 189 8.07 -9.35 -15.85
C LEU A 189 8.13 -9.73 -17.34
N GLY A 190 7.29 -9.11 -18.17
CA GLY A 190 7.30 -9.23 -19.62
C GLY A 190 6.36 -10.28 -20.20
N GLU A 191 6.68 -10.70 -21.43
CA GLU A 191 5.73 -11.39 -22.33
C GLU A 191 5.23 -12.75 -21.84
N ARG A 192 5.94 -13.39 -20.89
CA ARG A 192 5.47 -14.62 -20.22
C ARG A 192 4.06 -14.48 -19.65
N PHE A 193 3.69 -13.29 -19.21
CA PHE A 193 2.40 -12.99 -18.61
C PHE A 193 1.35 -12.47 -19.61
N ARG A 194 1.60 -12.63 -20.92
CA ARG A 194 0.53 -12.57 -21.94
C ARG A 194 -0.39 -13.79 -21.85
N ASP A 195 0.15 -14.92 -21.41
CA ASP A 195 -0.61 -16.14 -21.15
C ASP A 195 -1.36 -16.05 -19.82
N ASP A 196 -2.68 -16.18 -19.88
CA ASP A 196 -3.57 -16.12 -18.72
C ASP A 196 -3.26 -17.24 -17.71
N VAL A 197 -2.74 -18.40 -18.14
CA VAL A 197 -2.35 -19.48 -17.24
C VAL A 197 -1.21 -19.05 -16.31
N ALA A 198 -0.24 -18.29 -16.84
CA ALA A 198 0.86 -17.75 -16.04
C ALA A 198 0.35 -16.71 -15.04
N VAL A 199 -0.58 -15.85 -15.46
CA VAL A 199 -1.21 -14.83 -14.59
C VAL A 199 -2.02 -15.50 -13.47
N ILE A 200 -2.80 -16.54 -13.77
CA ILE A 200 -3.61 -17.27 -12.78
C ILE A 200 -2.71 -17.97 -11.74
N SER A 201 -1.62 -18.62 -12.20
CA SER A 201 -0.66 -19.26 -11.30
C SER A 201 0.01 -18.24 -10.37
N PHE A 202 0.44 -17.10 -10.92
CA PHE A 202 1.01 -16.01 -10.14
C PHE A 202 0.02 -15.44 -9.12
N ARG A 203 -1.22 -15.19 -9.55
CA ARG A 203 -2.29 -14.70 -8.68
C ARG A 203 -2.54 -15.62 -7.48
N LYS A 204 -2.52 -16.95 -7.68
CA LYS A 204 -2.72 -17.89 -6.57
C LYS A 204 -1.71 -17.68 -5.44
N ASN A 205 -0.43 -17.52 -5.78
CA ASN A 205 0.60 -17.30 -4.79
C ASN A 205 0.55 -15.88 -4.22
N HIS A 206 0.23 -14.90 -5.06
CA HIS A 206 -0.02 -13.52 -4.62
C HIS A 206 -1.13 -13.46 -3.56
N ASP A 207 -2.30 -14.05 -3.83
CA ASP A 207 -3.46 -14.06 -2.92
C ASP A 207 -3.11 -14.77 -1.59
N ALA A 208 -2.34 -15.88 -1.65
CA ALA A 208 -1.87 -16.61 -0.47
C ALA A 208 -0.90 -15.79 0.40
N ILE A 209 -0.05 -14.96 -0.20
CA ILE A 209 0.86 -14.07 0.52
C ILE A 209 0.09 -12.88 1.09
N TRP A 210 -0.70 -12.20 0.26
CA TRP A 210 -1.36 -10.95 0.63
C TRP A 210 -2.42 -11.12 1.72
N SER A 211 -3.16 -12.23 1.70
CA SER A 211 -4.15 -12.55 2.74
C SER A 211 -3.54 -12.72 4.13
N GLU A 212 -2.26 -13.10 4.21
CA GLU A 212 -1.53 -13.28 5.47
C GLU A 212 -0.81 -11.98 5.92
N ILE A 213 -0.37 -11.13 4.99
CA ILE A 213 0.21 -9.79 5.28
C ILE A 213 -0.77 -8.92 6.07
N GLY A 214 -2.06 -8.97 5.73
CA GLY A 214 -3.11 -8.32 6.50
C GLY A 214 -3.43 -9.12 7.77
N LYS A 215 -4.37 -10.05 7.64
CA LYS A 215 -4.93 -10.81 8.76
C LYS A 215 -3.86 -11.50 9.60
N GLY A 216 -3.01 -12.33 8.99
CA GLY A 216 -2.09 -13.23 9.71
C GLY A 216 -0.98 -12.55 10.52
N TYR A 217 -0.39 -11.47 10.00
CA TYR A 217 0.68 -10.74 10.67
C TYR A 217 0.16 -9.70 11.66
N LEU A 218 -0.94 -9.00 11.35
CA LEU A 218 -1.47 -7.94 12.22
C LEU A 218 -2.18 -8.48 13.45
N ASP A 219 -2.71 -9.71 13.43
CA ASP A 219 -3.32 -10.35 14.61
C ASP A 219 -2.43 -11.42 15.28
N GLY A 220 -1.23 -11.65 14.74
CA GLY A 220 -0.29 -12.66 15.19
C GLY A 220 -0.78 -14.11 15.03
N SER A 221 -1.85 -14.36 14.27
CA SER A 221 -2.43 -15.69 14.07
C SER A 221 -1.63 -16.57 13.13
N LEU A 222 -0.78 -15.99 12.28
CA LEU A 222 0.10 -16.75 11.39
C LEU A 222 1.09 -17.61 12.18
N GLU A 223 1.73 -17.03 13.20
CA GLU A 223 2.70 -17.74 14.06
C GLU A 223 2.04 -18.83 14.92
N LYS A 224 0.73 -18.73 15.15
CA LYS A 224 -0.05 -19.73 15.89
C LYS A 224 -0.44 -20.94 15.04
N SER A 225 -0.28 -20.87 13.70
CA SER A 225 -0.72 -21.91 12.77
C SER A 225 0.42 -22.37 11.86
N SER A 226 0.99 -23.53 12.17
CA SER A 226 2.08 -24.13 11.37
C SER A 226 1.68 -24.40 9.93
N SER A 227 0.43 -24.77 9.66
CA SER A 227 -0.07 -25.03 8.30
C SER A 227 -0.21 -23.75 7.48
N ARG A 228 -0.75 -22.67 8.05
CA ARG A 228 -0.84 -21.36 7.38
C ARG A 228 0.54 -20.80 7.10
N LYS A 229 1.44 -20.86 8.09
CA LYS A 229 2.84 -20.43 7.95
C LYS A 229 3.56 -21.20 6.84
N ALA A 230 3.43 -22.52 6.81
CA ALA A 230 4.02 -23.34 5.74
C ALA A 230 3.41 -23.01 4.36
N HIS A 231 2.11 -22.70 4.28
CA HIS A 231 1.48 -22.30 3.03
C HIS A 231 2.00 -20.93 2.54
N TYR A 232 2.12 -19.96 3.44
CA TYR A 232 2.69 -18.64 3.17
C TYR A 232 4.14 -18.74 2.67
N GLU A 233 5.01 -19.45 3.41
CA GLU A 233 6.42 -19.62 3.05
C GLU A 233 6.58 -20.35 1.71
N LYS A 234 5.72 -21.34 1.44
CA LYS A 234 5.69 -22.02 0.14
C LYS A 234 5.30 -21.07 -0.99
N ALA A 235 4.23 -20.28 -0.82
CA ALA A 235 3.79 -19.32 -1.82
C ALA A 235 4.85 -18.26 -2.12
N LEU A 236 5.52 -17.76 -1.06
CA LEU A 236 6.63 -16.82 -1.17
C LEU A 236 7.79 -17.42 -1.97
N SER A 237 8.23 -18.63 -1.60
CA SER A 237 9.33 -19.32 -2.29
C SER A 237 9.00 -19.62 -3.77
N GLU A 238 7.76 -20.00 -4.07
CA GLU A 238 7.32 -20.23 -5.45
C GLU A 238 7.33 -18.93 -6.28
N MET A 239 6.87 -17.80 -5.70
CA MET A 239 6.95 -16.50 -6.38
C MET A 239 8.39 -16.04 -6.59
N GLU A 240 9.27 -16.17 -5.59
CA GLU A 240 10.70 -15.86 -5.73
C GLU A 240 11.34 -16.70 -6.84
N SER A 241 11.00 -17.99 -6.92
CA SER A 241 11.47 -18.88 -7.99
C SER A 241 11.03 -18.39 -9.38
N VAL A 242 9.77 -17.94 -9.52
CA VAL A 242 9.27 -17.35 -10.77
C VAL A 242 10.03 -16.07 -11.12
N LEU A 243 10.24 -15.17 -10.16
CA LEU A 243 10.98 -13.92 -10.38
C LEU A 243 12.43 -14.19 -10.80
N LEU A 244 13.11 -15.15 -10.17
CA LEU A 244 14.46 -15.58 -10.53
C LEU A 244 14.52 -16.21 -11.93
N SER A 245 13.54 -17.06 -12.28
CA SER A 245 13.44 -17.65 -13.63
C SER A 245 13.26 -16.55 -14.68
N VAL A 246 12.36 -15.60 -14.44
CA VAL A 246 12.16 -14.44 -15.32
C VAL A 246 13.47 -13.66 -15.49
N ALA A 247 14.18 -13.35 -14.40
CA ALA A 247 15.44 -12.62 -14.42
C ALA A 247 16.50 -13.33 -15.29
N LYS A 248 16.68 -14.64 -15.10
CA LYS A 248 17.66 -15.46 -15.83
C LYS A 248 17.34 -15.61 -17.31
N GLU A 249 16.06 -15.62 -17.67
CA GLU A 249 15.58 -15.71 -19.05
C GLU A 249 15.66 -14.36 -19.80
N ARG A 250 16.01 -13.25 -19.11
CA ARG A 250 16.11 -11.94 -19.77
C ARG A 250 17.36 -11.86 -20.66
N LYS A 251 17.16 -11.40 -21.91
CA LYS A 251 18.24 -11.13 -22.88
C LYS A 251 18.44 -9.61 -23.05
N PRO A 252 19.67 -9.14 -23.27
CA PRO A 252 20.01 -7.70 -23.28
C PRO A 252 19.45 -6.88 -24.45
N GLN A 253 19.06 -7.48 -25.58
CA GLN A 253 18.43 -6.75 -26.70
C GLN A 253 16.95 -7.11 -26.89
N ARG A 254 16.05 -6.34 -26.27
CA ARG A 254 14.61 -6.44 -26.50
C ARG A 254 14.01 -5.10 -26.88
N THR A 255 12.96 -5.15 -27.71
CA THR A 255 12.19 -3.99 -28.19
C THR A 255 11.29 -3.36 -27.12
N GLN A 256 10.91 -4.12 -26.08
CA GLN A 256 10.12 -3.65 -24.95
C GLN A 256 10.92 -3.78 -23.65
N THR A 257 11.29 -2.65 -23.05
CA THR A 257 11.95 -2.59 -21.74
C THR A 257 10.89 -2.61 -20.63
N VAL A 258 10.88 -3.67 -19.83
CA VAL A 258 9.96 -3.85 -18.69
C VAL A 258 10.68 -3.52 -17.38
N PHE A 259 9.98 -3.53 -16.24
CA PHE A 259 10.56 -3.19 -14.93
C PHE A 259 11.89 -3.89 -14.64
N ILE A 260 11.89 -5.23 -14.73
CA ILE A 260 13.04 -6.04 -14.35
C ILE A 260 14.26 -5.76 -15.24
N ASP A 261 14.08 -5.31 -16.48
CA ASP A 261 15.20 -4.97 -17.36
C ASP A 261 15.98 -3.77 -16.83
N THR A 262 15.28 -2.75 -16.32
CA THR A 262 15.94 -1.55 -15.76
C THR A 262 16.72 -1.93 -14.50
N LEU A 263 16.17 -2.84 -13.69
CA LEU A 263 16.87 -3.34 -12.50
C LEU A 263 18.11 -4.17 -12.87
N LEU A 264 18.02 -5.05 -13.87
CA LEU A 264 19.13 -5.87 -14.36
C LEU A 264 20.26 -5.05 -14.99
N GLN A 265 19.95 -3.86 -15.53
CA GLN A 265 20.94 -2.94 -16.08
C GLN A 265 21.64 -2.07 -15.02
N SER A 266 21.18 -2.14 -13.77
CA SER A 266 21.73 -1.38 -12.64
C SER A 266 22.75 -2.19 -11.84
N SER A 267 23.43 -1.57 -10.89
CA SER A 267 24.42 -2.22 -10.01
C SER A 267 23.79 -2.95 -8.82
N LEU A 268 22.58 -3.49 -8.96
CA LEU A 268 21.86 -4.21 -7.91
C LEU A 268 22.26 -5.69 -7.89
N THR A 269 22.26 -6.28 -6.70
CA THR A 269 22.43 -7.73 -6.53
C THR A 269 21.17 -8.48 -6.99
N GLU A 270 21.31 -9.74 -7.40
CA GLU A 270 20.17 -10.59 -7.79
C GLU A 270 19.08 -10.61 -6.71
N ARG A 271 19.49 -10.68 -5.44
CA ARG A 271 18.58 -10.60 -4.29
C ARG A 271 17.79 -9.28 -4.27
N GLN A 272 18.47 -8.14 -4.40
CA GLN A 272 17.79 -6.84 -4.41
C GLN A 272 16.80 -6.71 -5.57
N ILE A 273 17.15 -7.25 -6.75
CA ILE A 273 16.26 -7.27 -7.92
C ILE A 273 15.00 -8.08 -7.64
N VAL A 274 15.13 -9.27 -7.05
CA VAL A 274 13.98 -10.13 -6.69
C VAL A 274 13.12 -9.47 -5.62
N GLU A 275 13.73 -8.91 -4.58
CA GLU A 275 13.01 -8.17 -3.52
C GLU A 275 12.19 -7.01 -4.10
N ASP A 276 12.79 -6.21 -4.99
CA ASP A 276 12.13 -5.05 -5.60
C ASP A 276 11.03 -5.49 -6.58
N CYS A 277 11.24 -6.56 -7.34
CA CYS A 277 10.18 -7.15 -8.17
C CYS A 277 9.03 -7.72 -7.32
N MET A 278 9.34 -8.38 -6.19
CA MET A 278 8.33 -8.93 -5.28
C MET A 278 7.46 -7.82 -4.70
N VAL A 279 8.08 -6.75 -4.19
CA VAL A 279 7.37 -5.57 -3.67
C VAL A 279 6.47 -4.96 -4.74
N PHE A 280 7.03 -4.64 -5.91
CA PHE A 280 6.27 -3.99 -6.97
C PHE A 280 5.08 -4.84 -7.43
N THR A 281 5.30 -6.15 -7.63
CA THR A 281 4.24 -7.03 -8.14
C THR A 281 3.18 -7.37 -7.09
N LEU A 282 3.52 -7.49 -5.81
CA LEU A 282 2.53 -7.68 -4.75
C LEU A 282 1.69 -6.42 -4.56
N ALA A 283 2.35 -5.31 -4.22
CA ALA A 283 1.69 -4.06 -3.90
C ALA A 283 1.00 -3.41 -5.10
N GLY A 284 1.69 -3.38 -6.25
CA GLY A 284 1.17 -2.80 -7.47
C GLY A 284 -0.13 -3.44 -7.92
N CYS A 285 -0.27 -4.76 -7.79
CA CYS A 285 -1.52 -5.47 -8.10
C CYS A 285 -2.67 -5.03 -7.18
N VAL A 286 -2.46 -5.02 -5.87
CA VAL A 286 -3.52 -4.71 -4.90
C VAL A 286 -3.93 -3.25 -4.94
N ILE A 287 -2.96 -2.34 -4.99
CA ILE A 287 -3.22 -0.89 -5.04
C ILE A 287 -3.96 -0.54 -6.33
N THR A 288 -3.50 -1.07 -7.48
CA THR A 288 -4.15 -0.81 -8.77
C THR A 288 -5.57 -1.37 -8.81
N ALA A 289 -5.76 -2.62 -8.37
CA ALA A 289 -7.09 -3.23 -8.35
C ALA A 289 -8.06 -2.42 -7.51
N ASN A 290 -7.69 -2.11 -6.26
CA ASN A 290 -8.57 -1.41 -5.34
C ASN A 290 -8.81 0.05 -5.75
N LEU A 291 -7.81 0.78 -6.25
CA LEU A 291 -8.04 2.11 -6.81
C LEU A 291 -9.11 2.08 -7.90
N CYS A 292 -9.02 1.14 -8.84
CA CYS A 292 -10.02 0.99 -9.89
C CYS A 292 -11.40 0.59 -9.32
N ILE A 293 -11.45 -0.33 -8.35
CA ILE A 293 -12.72 -0.78 -7.76
C ILE A 293 -13.43 0.39 -7.08
N TRP A 294 -12.72 1.14 -6.23
CA TRP A 294 -13.27 2.31 -5.56
C TRP A 294 -13.69 3.39 -6.55
N ALA A 295 -12.88 3.67 -7.58
CA ALA A 295 -13.20 4.67 -8.60
C ALA A 295 -14.49 4.30 -9.35
N LEU A 296 -14.61 3.06 -9.82
CA LEU A 296 -15.81 2.61 -10.54
C LEU A 296 -17.04 2.58 -9.62
N HIS A 297 -16.87 2.19 -8.35
CA HIS A 297 -17.94 2.26 -7.38
C HIS A 297 -18.45 3.69 -7.21
N PHE A 298 -17.57 4.65 -6.89
CA PHE A 298 -17.97 6.03 -6.66
C PHE A 298 -18.59 6.68 -7.91
N LEU A 299 -18.08 6.36 -9.10
CA LEU A 299 -18.68 6.80 -10.37
C LEU A 299 -20.06 6.19 -10.61
N SER A 300 -20.28 4.93 -10.21
CA SER A 300 -21.59 4.27 -10.34
C SER A 300 -22.66 4.86 -9.42
N THR A 301 -22.25 5.52 -8.33
CA THR A 301 -23.13 6.18 -7.37
C THR A 301 -23.27 7.69 -7.58
N SER A 302 -22.46 8.28 -8.47
CA SER A 302 -22.36 9.73 -8.69
C SER A 302 -22.46 10.07 -10.17
N GLU A 303 -23.69 10.12 -10.69
CA GLU A 303 -23.97 10.37 -12.11
C GLU A 303 -23.37 11.68 -12.61
N GLU A 304 -23.50 12.77 -11.85
CA GLU A 304 -22.95 14.09 -12.21
C GLU A 304 -21.42 14.06 -12.40
N VAL A 305 -20.71 13.38 -11.50
CA VAL A 305 -19.25 13.21 -11.60
C VAL A 305 -18.90 12.37 -12.83
N GLN A 306 -19.67 11.32 -13.08
CA GLN A 306 -19.45 10.42 -14.22
C GLN A 306 -19.64 11.15 -15.55
N ASP A 307 -20.63 12.02 -15.66
CA ASP A 307 -20.94 12.78 -16.86
C ASP A 307 -19.96 13.95 -17.06
N LYS A 308 -19.52 14.62 -15.99
CA LYS A 308 -18.44 15.63 -16.05
C LYS A 308 -17.10 14.99 -16.47
N LEU A 309 -16.80 13.79 -15.99
CA LEU A 309 -15.63 13.02 -16.42
C LEU A 309 -15.72 12.63 -17.89
N TYR A 310 -16.87 12.15 -18.34
CA TYR A 310 -17.10 11.88 -19.77
C TYR A 310 -16.87 13.10 -20.64
N GLN A 311 -17.39 14.28 -20.25
CA GLN A 311 -17.21 15.51 -21.00
C GLN A 311 -15.73 15.89 -21.13
N GLU A 312 -14.93 15.77 -20.06
CA GLU A 312 -13.48 16.01 -20.15
C GLU A 312 -12.81 15.06 -21.15
N MET A 313 -13.20 13.77 -21.16
CA MET A 313 -12.63 12.81 -22.09
C MET A 313 -12.91 13.20 -23.54
N GLU A 314 -14.13 13.63 -23.85
CA GLU A 314 -14.50 14.08 -25.19
C GLU A 314 -13.76 15.37 -25.58
N ASP A 315 -13.64 16.34 -24.67
CA ASP A 315 -12.98 17.62 -24.94
C ASP A 315 -11.47 17.48 -25.16
N VAL A 316 -10.79 16.60 -24.41
CA VAL A 316 -9.32 16.49 -24.42
C VAL A 316 -8.82 15.45 -25.43
N LEU A 317 -9.54 14.34 -25.57
CA LEU A 317 -9.15 13.18 -26.39
C LEU A 317 -9.85 13.17 -27.75
N GLY A 318 -11.05 13.74 -27.85
CA GLY A 318 -11.87 13.66 -29.07
C GLY A 318 -12.14 12.20 -29.45
N SER A 319 -11.85 11.82 -30.70
CA SER A 319 -11.99 10.44 -31.18
C SER A 319 -10.86 9.51 -30.77
N GLU A 320 -9.68 10.05 -30.42
CA GLU A 320 -8.47 9.26 -30.22
C GLU A 320 -8.49 8.52 -28.87
N PRO A 321 -7.79 7.37 -28.75
CA PRO A 321 -7.53 6.78 -27.45
C PRO A 321 -6.61 7.68 -26.61
N VAL A 322 -6.63 7.49 -25.29
CA VAL A 322 -5.70 8.19 -24.40
C VAL A 322 -4.26 7.85 -24.74
N SER A 323 -3.37 8.83 -24.61
CA SER A 323 -1.91 8.68 -24.76
C SER A 323 -1.18 9.24 -23.54
N LEU A 324 0.07 8.83 -23.31
CA LEU A 324 0.87 9.31 -22.18
C LEU A 324 1.00 10.84 -22.12
N ASP A 325 1.11 11.50 -23.27
CA ASP A 325 1.23 12.96 -23.38
C ASP A 325 -0.09 13.69 -23.11
N LYS A 326 -1.23 12.98 -23.24
CA LYS A 326 -2.57 13.50 -22.94
C LYS A 326 -2.98 13.34 -21.49
N ILE A 327 -2.43 12.36 -20.75
CA ILE A 327 -2.76 12.13 -19.33
C ILE A 327 -2.67 13.40 -18.47
N PRO A 328 -1.61 14.23 -18.54
CA PRO A 328 -1.53 15.45 -17.73
C PRO A 328 -2.60 16.51 -18.05
N GLN A 329 -3.30 16.38 -19.18
CA GLN A 329 -4.38 17.29 -19.59
C GLN A 329 -5.74 16.90 -18.99
N LEU A 330 -5.89 15.64 -18.52
CA LEU A 330 -7.11 15.10 -17.88
C LEU A 330 -7.18 15.51 -16.40
N LYS A 331 -7.38 16.80 -16.16
CA LYS A 331 -7.35 17.41 -14.82
C LYS A 331 -8.48 16.89 -13.94
N TYR A 332 -9.69 16.81 -14.45
CA TYR A 332 -10.86 16.32 -13.72
C TYR A 332 -10.72 14.82 -13.41
N CYS A 333 -10.21 14.02 -14.33
CA CYS A 333 -9.84 12.63 -14.06
C CYS A 333 -8.85 12.50 -12.90
N GLN A 334 -7.83 13.36 -12.85
CA GLN A 334 -6.89 13.38 -11.72
C GLN A 334 -7.59 13.74 -10.40
N GLN A 335 -8.53 14.69 -10.43
CA GLN A 335 -9.35 15.05 -9.26
C GLN A 335 -10.22 13.88 -8.79
N VAL A 336 -10.87 13.17 -9.72
CA VAL A 336 -11.68 11.96 -9.45
C VAL A 336 -10.82 10.89 -8.78
N LEU A 337 -9.61 10.64 -9.30
CA LEU A 337 -8.71 9.63 -8.74
C LEU A 337 -8.16 10.04 -7.36
N ASN A 338 -7.82 11.32 -7.16
CA ASN A 338 -7.40 11.82 -5.85
C ASN A 338 -8.53 11.70 -4.82
N GLU A 339 -9.76 12.06 -5.19
CA GLU A 339 -10.92 11.94 -4.32
C GLU A 339 -11.29 10.48 -4.06
N THR A 340 -11.01 9.58 -5.01
CA THR A 340 -11.15 8.14 -4.81
C THR A 340 -10.22 7.65 -3.71
N VAL A 341 -8.93 8.00 -3.79
CA VAL A 341 -7.92 7.64 -2.79
C VAL A 341 -8.27 8.21 -1.41
N ARG A 342 -8.73 9.47 -1.36
CA ARG A 342 -9.13 10.15 -0.12
C ARG A 342 -10.34 9.48 0.52
N THR A 343 -11.42 9.32 -0.23
CA THR A 343 -12.72 8.81 0.27
C THR A 343 -12.63 7.34 0.67
N ALA A 344 -11.93 6.53 -0.14
CA ALA A 344 -11.71 5.11 0.17
C ALA A 344 -10.66 4.90 1.27
N LYS A 345 -9.90 5.94 1.66
CA LYS A 345 -8.70 5.83 2.50
C LYS A 345 -7.78 4.73 1.99
N LEU A 346 -7.44 4.78 0.69
CA LEU A 346 -6.86 3.63 -0.04
C LEU A 346 -5.65 3.04 0.67
N THR A 347 -4.75 3.87 1.19
CA THR A 347 -3.64 3.45 2.06
C THR A 347 -3.73 4.21 3.39
N PRO A 348 -4.39 3.64 4.41
CA PRO A 348 -4.81 4.38 5.61
C PRO A 348 -3.67 4.63 6.61
N VAL A 349 -2.49 4.04 6.39
CA VAL A 349 -1.36 4.07 7.32
C VAL A 349 -0.05 4.23 6.54
N ALA A 350 0.86 5.04 7.07
CA ALA A 350 2.27 5.06 6.69
C ALA A 350 3.14 5.05 7.94
N ALA A 351 4.32 4.44 7.91
CA ALA A 351 5.26 4.42 9.02
C ALA A 351 6.67 4.89 8.63
N ARG A 352 7.32 5.64 9.52
CA ARG A 352 8.70 6.11 9.39
C ARG A 352 9.48 5.68 10.63
N LEU A 353 10.75 5.32 10.46
CA LEU A 353 11.66 5.20 11.59
C LEU A 353 12.33 6.55 11.83
N GLN A 354 12.31 7.03 13.08
CA GLN A 354 12.94 8.28 13.44
C GLN A 354 14.46 8.12 13.49
N GLU A 355 15.21 8.74 12.57
CA GLU A 355 16.67 8.56 12.51
C GLU A 355 17.45 9.48 13.47
N LEU A 356 16.88 10.65 13.79
CA LEU A 356 17.43 11.65 14.70
C LEU A 356 16.33 12.14 15.64
N GLU A 357 16.66 12.55 16.86
CA GLU A 357 15.67 13.14 17.76
C GLU A 357 14.99 14.35 17.09
N GLY A 358 13.67 14.39 17.18
CA GLY A 358 12.83 15.45 16.61
C GLY A 358 11.79 15.95 17.59
N LYS A 359 11.11 17.03 17.23
CA LYS A 359 9.99 17.57 18.01
C LYS A 359 8.74 17.71 17.15
N VAL A 360 7.59 17.37 17.73
CA VAL A 360 6.27 17.63 17.17
C VAL A 360 5.42 18.25 18.28
N ASP A 361 4.93 19.46 18.03
CA ASP A 361 4.38 20.36 19.04
C ASP A 361 5.34 20.51 20.24
N GLN A 362 4.87 20.29 21.46
CA GLN A 362 5.68 20.26 22.68
C GLN A 362 6.41 18.93 22.91
N HIS A 363 6.18 17.90 22.07
CA HIS A 363 6.64 16.55 22.35
C HIS A 363 7.97 16.24 21.69
N VAL A 364 8.83 15.51 22.42
CA VAL A 364 10.08 14.97 21.88
C VAL A 364 9.84 13.56 21.36
N ILE A 365 10.32 13.30 20.14
CA ILE A 365 10.33 11.99 19.51
C ILE A 365 11.80 11.54 19.43
N PRO A 366 12.24 10.59 20.29
CA PRO A 366 13.61 10.08 20.29
C PRO A 366 13.97 9.41 18.98
N LYS A 367 15.27 9.36 18.70
CA LYS A 367 15.83 8.48 17.66
C LYS A 367 15.38 7.03 17.88
N GLU A 368 15.24 6.28 16.78
CA GLU A 368 14.81 4.88 16.71
C GLU A 368 13.34 4.64 17.11
N THR A 369 12.56 5.71 17.30
CA THR A 369 11.11 5.61 17.51
C THR A 369 10.39 5.33 16.18
N LEU A 370 9.44 4.39 16.18
CA LEU A 370 8.54 4.20 15.04
C LEU A 370 7.46 5.28 15.06
N VAL A 371 7.33 6.02 13.97
CA VAL A 371 6.32 7.07 13.82
C VAL A 371 5.30 6.64 12.78
N ILE A 372 4.05 6.50 13.18
CA ILE A 372 2.93 6.16 12.31
C ILE A 372 2.14 7.41 11.95
N TYR A 373 2.00 7.66 10.66
CA TYR A 373 1.04 8.62 10.13
C TYR A 373 -0.30 7.92 9.98
N ALA A 374 -1.29 8.34 10.77
CA ALA A 374 -2.66 7.84 10.71
C ALA A 374 -3.40 8.48 9.52
N LEU A 375 -2.95 8.19 8.29
CA LEU A 375 -3.43 8.85 7.07
C LEU A 375 -4.94 8.74 6.90
N GLY A 376 -5.55 7.61 7.25
CA GLY A 376 -7.00 7.44 7.19
C GLY A 376 -7.76 8.36 8.16
N VAL A 377 -7.17 8.69 9.32
CA VAL A 377 -7.71 9.69 10.25
C VAL A 377 -7.57 11.08 9.63
N VAL A 378 -6.38 11.41 9.10
CA VAL A 378 -6.09 12.70 8.46
C VAL A 378 -6.98 12.97 7.23
N LEU A 379 -7.30 11.94 6.44
CA LEU A 379 -8.16 12.06 5.25
C LEU A 379 -9.64 12.27 5.59
N GLN A 380 -10.03 12.04 6.85
CA GLN A 380 -11.38 12.23 7.37
C GLN A 380 -11.50 13.41 8.36
N ASP A 381 -10.40 14.10 8.62
CA ASP A 381 -10.36 15.29 9.48
C ASP A 381 -11.21 16.43 8.87
N SER A 382 -12.26 16.83 9.57
CA SER A 382 -13.18 17.88 9.12
C SER A 382 -12.55 19.28 9.09
N ASP A 383 -11.46 19.49 9.83
CA ASP A 383 -10.74 20.77 9.81
C ASP A 383 -9.91 20.92 8.52
N THR A 384 -9.53 19.78 7.93
CA THR A 384 -8.77 19.72 6.67
C THR A 384 -9.69 19.53 5.46
N TRP A 385 -10.73 18.69 5.57
CA TRP A 385 -11.59 18.27 4.46
C TRP A 385 -13.07 18.55 4.76
N SER A 386 -13.68 19.50 4.04
CA SER A 386 -15.10 19.85 4.24
C SER A 386 -16.03 18.69 3.83
N ILE A 387 -16.95 18.25 4.70
CA ILE A 387 -17.83 17.11 4.41
C ILE A 387 -17.01 15.86 3.99
N PRO A 388 -16.13 15.34 4.87
CA PRO A 388 -15.08 14.39 4.51
C PRO A 388 -15.60 13.04 3.99
N TYR A 389 -16.84 12.66 4.28
CA TYR A 389 -17.43 11.40 3.81
C TYR A 389 -18.13 11.51 2.45
N ARG A 390 -18.30 12.73 1.92
CA ARG A 390 -18.86 12.93 0.58
C ARG A 390 -17.75 12.78 -0.46
N PHE A 391 -18.01 11.97 -1.49
CA PHE A 391 -17.18 11.90 -2.68
C PHE A 391 -17.43 13.13 -3.55
N ASP A 392 -16.47 14.06 -3.54
CA ASP A 392 -16.55 15.34 -4.26
C ASP A 392 -15.19 15.68 -4.92
N PRO A 393 -15.00 15.35 -6.21
CA PRO A 393 -13.76 15.65 -6.92
C PRO A 393 -13.44 17.15 -7.03
N ASP A 394 -14.46 18.01 -7.07
CA ASP A 394 -14.28 19.47 -7.28
C ASP A 394 -13.50 20.10 -6.12
N ARG A 395 -13.45 19.44 -4.97
CA ARG A 395 -12.57 19.79 -3.85
C ARG A 395 -11.10 19.94 -4.25
N PHE A 396 -10.64 19.13 -5.20
CA PHE A 396 -9.27 19.21 -5.72
C PHE A 396 -9.10 20.30 -6.79
N GLU A 397 -10.03 21.23 -6.92
CA GLU A 397 -9.77 22.54 -7.53
C GLU A 397 -8.99 23.44 -6.56
N GLU A 398 -9.25 23.31 -5.25
CA GLU A 398 -8.61 24.09 -4.21
C GLU A 398 -7.12 23.73 -4.03
N GLU A 399 -6.28 24.76 -3.96
CA GLU A 399 -4.83 24.60 -3.80
C GLU A 399 -4.44 24.06 -2.41
N SER A 400 -5.23 24.37 -1.38
CA SER A 400 -5.11 23.85 -0.02
C SER A 400 -5.24 22.32 0.01
N ALA A 401 -6.26 21.78 -0.65
CA ALA A 401 -6.50 20.36 -0.78
C ALA A 401 -5.34 19.66 -1.51
N LYS A 402 -4.90 20.21 -2.65
CA LYS A 402 -3.76 19.68 -3.42
C LYS A 402 -2.47 19.63 -2.60
N LYS A 403 -2.15 20.71 -1.88
CA LYS A 403 -0.93 20.80 -1.04
C LYS A 403 -0.98 19.81 0.11
N SER A 404 -2.12 19.67 0.77
CA SER A 404 -2.30 18.70 1.85
C SER A 404 -2.15 17.28 1.32
N PHE A 405 -2.78 16.96 0.20
CA PHE A 405 -2.70 15.63 -0.43
C PHE A 405 -1.29 15.27 -0.91
N CYS A 406 -0.56 16.24 -1.45
CA CYS A 406 0.85 16.09 -1.86
C CYS A 406 1.75 15.84 -0.64
N LEU A 407 1.55 16.58 0.47
CA LEU A 407 2.29 16.37 1.72
C LEU A 407 2.09 14.95 2.29
N LEU A 408 0.90 14.39 2.14
CA LEU A 408 0.58 13.03 2.58
C LEU A 408 1.16 11.93 1.68
N GLY A 409 1.82 12.29 0.57
CA GLY A 409 2.44 11.34 -0.35
C GLY A 409 1.45 10.67 -1.31
N PHE A 410 0.27 11.26 -1.52
CA PHE A 410 -0.73 10.75 -2.45
C PHE A 410 -0.69 11.41 -3.83
N SER A 411 0.06 12.51 -3.98
CA SER A 411 0.27 13.20 -5.26
C SER A 411 1.62 13.93 -5.31
N GLY A 412 2.01 14.39 -6.50
CA GLY A 412 3.27 15.12 -6.72
C GLY A 412 4.53 14.25 -6.68
N SER A 413 5.67 14.86 -6.39
CA SER A 413 6.99 14.19 -6.39
C SER A 413 7.20 13.20 -5.24
N GLN A 414 6.38 13.30 -4.20
CA GLN A 414 6.39 12.41 -3.03
C GLN A 414 5.40 11.26 -3.17
N THR A 415 4.74 11.11 -4.32
CA THR A 415 3.79 10.02 -4.55
C THR A 415 4.50 8.68 -4.45
N CYS A 416 3.92 7.76 -3.67
CA CYS A 416 4.31 6.36 -3.65
C CYS A 416 4.41 5.80 -5.09
N PRO A 417 5.51 5.11 -5.47
CA PRO A 417 5.72 4.68 -6.85
C PRO A 417 4.63 3.76 -7.39
N GLU A 418 4.10 2.84 -6.58
CA GLU A 418 3.00 1.94 -6.94
C GLU A 418 1.70 2.69 -7.17
N LEU A 419 1.41 3.71 -6.35
CA LEU A 419 0.23 4.55 -6.52
C LEU A 419 0.32 5.38 -7.80
N ARG A 420 1.52 5.87 -8.16
CA ARG A 420 1.73 6.56 -9.45
C ARG A 420 1.45 5.64 -10.64
N PHE A 421 1.92 4.39 -10.57
CA PHE A 421 1.57 3.37 -11.56
C PHE A 421 0.06 3.13 -11.61
N ALA A 422 -0.57 2.96 -10.46
CA ALA A 422 -2.01 2.73 -10.34
C ALA A 422 -2.83 3.89 -10.92
N TYR A 423 -2.45 5.15 -10.68
CA TYR A 423 -3.12 6.31 -11.30
C TYR A 423 -3.04 6.28 -12.82
N THR A 424 -1.93 5.81 -13.39
CA THR A 424 -1.79 5.70 -14.85
C THR A 424 -2.75 4.65 -15.38
N VAL A 425 -2.77 3.44 -14.77
CA VAL A 425 -3.69 2.37 -15.16
C VAL A 425 -5.15 2.80 -14.99
N ALA A 426 -5.49 3.43 -13.87
CA ALA A 426 -6.84 3.91 -13.59
C ALA A 426 -7.26 5.02 -14.56
N THR A 427 -6.36 5.93 -14.94
CA THR A 427 -6.64 6.95 -15.96
C THR A 427 -6.95 6.31 -17.30
N VAL A 428 -6.16 5.31 -17.71
CA VAL A 428 -6.41 4.57 -18.96
C VAL A 428 -7.74 3.83 -18.88
N LEU A 429 -8.03 3.14 -17.78
CA LEU A 429 -9.30 2.47 -17.54
C LEU A 429 -10.48 3.44 -17.64
N LEU A 430 -10.44 4.53 -16.88
CA LEU A 430 -11.53 5.50 -16.84
C LEU A 430 -11.75 6.14 -18.21
N SER A 431 -10.68 6.59 -18.88
CA SER A 431 -10.79 7.22 -20.20
C SER A 431 -11.41 6.31 -21.27
N THR A 432 -11.07 5.02 -21.27
CA THR A 432 -11.64 4.05 -22.21
C THR A 432 -13.05 3.63 -21.83
N LEU A 433 -13.31 3.44 -20.54
CA LEU A 433 -14.57 2.92 -20.03
C LEU A 433 -15.69 3.95 -20.10
N VAL A 434 -15.47 5.17 -19.60
CA VAL A 434 -16.55 6.17 -19.49
C VAL A 434 -16.95 6.74 -20.85
N ARG A 435 -16.12 6.62 -21.89
CA ARG A 435 -16.50 6.99 -23.26
C ARG A 435 -17.44 5.98 -23.93
N GLN A 436 -17.46 4.73 -23.45
CA GLN A 436 -18.19 3.63 -24.10
C GLN A 436 -19.35 3.08 -23.27
N LEU A 437 -19.27 3.20 -21.95
CA LEU A 437 -20.21 2.61 -21.01
C LEU A 437 -20.63 3.64 -19.96
N LYS A 438 -21.90 3.54 -19.55
CA LYS A 438 -22.43 4.22 -18.37
C LYS A 438 -22.50 3.20 -17.23
N LEU A 439 -21.98 3.57 -16.07
CA LEU A 439 -21.93 2.73 -14.88
C LEU A 439 -23.14 3.02 -13.99
N HIS A 440 -23.75 1.96 -13.46
CA HIS A 440 -24.91 2.05 -12.57
C HIS A 440 -24.67 1.26 -11.28
N LYS A 441 -24.99 1.88 -10.15
CA LYS A 441 -25.00 1.19 -8.85
C LYS A 441 -25.99 0.02 -8.86
N LEU A 442 -25.67 -1.04 -8.13
CA LEU A 442 -26.64 -2.09 -7.82
C LEU A 442 -27.49 -1.66 -6.62
N GLU A 443 -28.82 -1.60 -6.79
CA GLU A 443 -29.72 -1.18 -5.70
C GLU A 443 -29.67 -2.15 -4.51
N GLY A 444 -29.63 -1.59 -3.30
CA GLY A 444 -29.57 -2.35 -2.05
C GLY A 444 -28.16 -2.86 -1.68
N GLN A 445 -27.15 -2.70 -2.53
CA GLN A 445 -25.77 -3.04 -2.18
C GLN A 445 -25.14 -1.95 -1.32
N VAL A 446 -24.69 -2.32 -0.12
CA VAL A 446 -23.86 -1.48 0.74
C VAL A 446 -22.44 -2.00 0.69
N MET A 447 -21.47 -1.11 0.49
CA MET A 447 -20.06 -1.49 0.45
C MET A 447 -19.39 -1.18 1.77
N GLU A 448 -19.05 -2.22 2.52
CA GLU A 448 -18.26 -2.12 3.75
C GLU A 448 -16.77 -2.10 3.43
N VAL A 449 -16.01 -1.26 4.14
CA VAL A 449 -14.55 -1.15 3.98
C VAL A 449 -13.85 -2.12 4.92
N ARG A 450 -12.85 -2.84 4.41
CA ARG A 450 -11.84 -3.55 5.19
C ARG A 450 -10.52 -2.77 5.09
N SER A 451 -10.11 -2.15 6.19
CA SER A 451 -8.89 -1.35 6.26
C SER A 451 -7.70 -2.15 6.77
N GLU A 452 -6.92 -2.71 5.85
CA GLU A 452 -5.62 -3.32 6.13
C GLU A 452 -4.49 -2.36 5.67
N LEU A 453 -3.38 -2.87 5.13
CA LEU A 453 -2.37 -2.01 4.47
C LEU A 453 -2.96 -1.22 3.29
N VAL A 454 -3.93 -1.83 2.60
CA VAL A 454 -4.73 -1.20 1.55
C VAL A 454 -6.19 -1.39 1.92
N SER A 455 -7.00 -0.34 1.82
CA SER A 455 -8.44 -0.42 2.04
C SER A 455 -9.11 -1.13 0.86
N THR A 456 -9.83 -2.20 1.17
CA THR A 456 -10.51 -3.06 0.19
C THR A 456 -11.98 -3.18 0.52
N PRO A 457 -12.87 -3.44 -0.46
CA PRO A 457 -14.23 -3.84 -0.14
C PRO A 457 -14.22 -5.16 0.65
N LYS A 458 -15.05 -5.27 1.68
CA LYS A 458 -15.15 -6.50 2.49
C LYS A 458 -15.68 -7.68 1.67
N ASP A 459 -16.60 -7.40 0.76
CA ASP A 459 -17.28 -8.34 -0.12
C ASP A 459 -17.15 -7.90 -1.58
N GLU A 460 -17.46 -8.81 -2.51
CA GLU A 460 -17.47 -8.50 -3.94
C GLU A 460 -18.43 -7.35 -4.23
N THR A 461 -17.98 -6.38 -5.01
CA THR A 461 -18.74 -5.19 -5.37
C THR A 461 -19.30 -5.34 -6.77
N TRP A 462 -20.62 -5.24 -6.90
CA TRP A 462 -21.32 -5.43 -8.16
C TRP A 462 -21.83 -4.10 -8.71
N ILE A 463 -21.79 -3.96 -10.03
CA ILE A 463 -22.42 -2.87 -10.77
C ILE A 463 -23.14 -3.43 -12.00
N THR A 464 -23.99 -2.63 -12.63
CA THR A 464 -24.43 -2.88 -14.01
C THR A 464 -23.87 -1.82 -14.94
N VAL A 465 -23.79 -2.15 -16.23
CA VAL A 465 -23.26 -1.24 -17.27
C VAL A 465 -24.22 -1.20 -18.43
N SER A 466 -24.44 -0.02 -19.00
CA SER A 466 -25.16 0.18 -20.26
C SER A 466 -24.25 0.85 -21.27
N ARG A 467 -24.59 0.77 -22.55
CA ARG A 467 -23.84 1.51 -23.57
C ARG A 467 -24.03 3.01 -23.39
N ARG A 468 -22.98 3.78 -23.61
CA ARG A 468 -23.04 5.24 -23.70
C ARG A 468 -23.15 5.62 -25.17
N HIS A 469 -24.09 6.51 -25.48
CA HIS A 469 -24.48 6.91 -26.84
C HIS A 469 -24.01 8.31 -27.18
#